data_AF-K9YQZ8-F1
#
_entry.id   AF-K9YQZ8-F1
#
_cell.length_a   1.000
_cell.length_b   1.000
_cell.length_c   1.000
_cell.angle_alpha   90.00
_cell.angle_beta   90.00
_cell.angle_gamma   90.00
#
_symmetry.space_group_name_H-M   'P 1'
#
loop_
_entity.id
_entity.type
_entity.pdbx_description
1 polymer ?
#
loop_
_entity_poly.entity_id
_entity_poly.type
_entity_poly.pdbx_seq_one_letter_code
_entity_poly.pdbx_strand_id
1 'polypeptide(L)'
;MSHLEENQSNSWRSGNFLVIIICGAIALMGFGYVLIQLPEITPEQIEIYQTGTCIEGGWRYGLIVTHVLTFILIPVAMRIFYEALNNLKLPTKTIFASQLGLALIMVSIASEIGWHVTQCWYYQNDFTMLNFMFYFFLISAFALWADGLNKETNSSTHIINIIFSLSLLTVSILYPIGYKLDNPNLKIPIYIALTLVFAVLTYRGYKLLEDWKIVLVPTFSVGVNLTFVFLLDQFGGDPFHPEIFYNALFHILHDLTGTQAGIAIFTWLVYQKGIAEYQKNN
;
A
#
# COMPACT_ATOMS: atom_id res chain seq x y z
N MET A 1 5.25 25.20 -46.07
CA MET A 1 4.17 24.38 -46.66
C MET A 1 4.77 23.04 -47.06
N SER A 2 4.34 21.86 -46.59
CA SER A 2 3.20 21.52 -45.74
C SER A 2 3.16 19.98 -45.54
N HIS A 3 4.19 19.35 -44.96
CA HIS A 3 4.13 17.89 -44.72
C HIS A 3 4.76 17.39 -43.40
N LEU A 4 5.01 18.27 -42.43
CA LEU A 4 5.56 17.88 -41.12
C LEU A 4 4.66 18.22 -39.91
N GLU A 5 3.42 18.64 -40.12
CA GLU A 5 2.54 19.10 -39.03
C GLU A 5 1.23 18.32 -38.83
N GLU A 6 1.00 17.20 -39.50
CA GLU A 6 -0.32 16.54 -39.47
C GLU A 6 -0.30 15.08 -39.00
N ASN A 7 0.36 14.78 -37.88
CA ASN A 7 0.16 13.46 -37.24
C ASN A 7 0.25 13.42 -35.71
N GLN A 8 0.28 14.56 -35.02
CA GLN A 8 0.21 14.61 -33.55
C GLN A 8 -1.17 15.01 -32.99
N SER A 9 -2.16 15.38 -33.82
CA SER A 9 -3.36 16.08 -33.31
C SER A 9 -4.53 15.21 -32.84
N ASN A 10 -4.50 13.87 -32.96
CA ASN A 10 -5.70 13.03 -32.70
C ASN A 10 -5.51 11.82 -31.76
N SER A 11 -4.48 11.80 -30.89
CA SER A 11 -4.29 10.68 -29.93
C SER A 11 -5.47 10.52 -28.94
N TRP A 12 -6.10 11.63 -28.54
CA TRP A 12 -7.23 11.68 -27.61
C TRP A 12 -8.57 11.27 -28.23
N ARG A 13 -8.66 11.18 -29.57
CA ARG A 13 -9.86 10.71 -30.28
C ARG A 13 -9.83 9.22 -30.63
N SER A 14 -8.76 8.52 -30.25
CA SER A 14 -8.69 7.07 -30.43
C SER A 14 -9.76 6.38 -29.57
N GLY A 15 -10.45 5.36 -30.11
CA GLY A 15 -11.46 4.60 -29.36
C GLY A 15 -10.94 4.03 -28.03
N ASN A 16 -9.64 3.74 -27.96
CA ASN A 16 -8.96 3.29 -26.75
C ASN A 16 -8.95 4.35 -25.64
N PHE A 17 -8.77 5.64 -25.98
CA PHE A 17 -8.77 6.72 -24.99
C PHE A 17 -10.17 6.94 -24.39
N LEU A 18 -11.21 6.87 -25.21
CA LEU A 18 -12.60 6.94 -24.74
C LEU A 18 -12.92 5.78 -23.77
N VAL A 19 -12.50 4.56 -24.11
CA VAL A 19 -12.67 3.39 -23.23
C VAL A 19 -11.96 3.60 -21.90
N ILE A 20 -10.72 4.11 -21.89
CA ILE A 20 -9.98 4.43 -20.66
C ILE A 20 -10.74 5.45 -19.81
N ILE A 21 -11.28 6.52 -20.40
CA ILE A 21 -12.06 7.52 -19.66
C ILE A 21 -13.30 6.90 -19.05
N ILE A 22 -14.06 6.11 -19.82
CA ILE A 22 -15.29 5.48 -19.33
C ILE A 22 -14.97 4.51 -18.19
N CYS A 23 -13.97 3.65 -18.36
CA CYS A 23 -13.53 2.75 -17.30
C CYS A 23 -13.06 3.51 -16.05
N GLY A 24 -12.30 4.60 -16.23
CA GLY A 24 -11.87 5.47 -15.15
C GLY A 24 -13.03 6.12 -14.41
N ALA A 25 -14.04 6.63 -15.13
CA ALA A 25 -15.23 7.22 -14.54
C ALA A 25 -16.05 6.18 -13.76
N ILE A 26 -16.25 4.98 -14.31
CA ILE A 26 -16.92 3.87 -13.62
C ILE A 26 -16.16 3.50 -12.34
N ALA A 27 -14.84 3.39 -12.40
CA ALA A 27 -14.01 3.09 -11.25
C ALA A 27 -14.10 4.17 -10.16
N LEU A 28 -14.06 5.46 -10.54
CA LEU A 28 -14.21 6.57 -9.61
C LEU A 28 -15.59 6.64 -8.97
N MET A 29 -16.66 6.41 -9.75
CA MET A 29 -18.03 6.36 -9.23
C MET A 29 -18.21 5.16 -8.29
N GLY A 30 -17.71 3.99 -8.65
CA GLY A 30 -17.76 2.79 -7.80
C GLY A 30 -16.98 3.00 -6.50
N PHE A 31 -15.79 3.57 -6.57
CA PHE A 31 -14.98 3.93 -5.41
C PHE A 31 -15.70 4.93 -4.50
N GLY A 32 -16.21 6.03 -5.07
CA GLY A 32 -16.99 7.03 -4.32
C GLY A 32 -18.25 6.44 -3.68
N TYR A 33 -18.95 5.54 -4.38
CA TYR A 33 -20.09 4.83 -3.82
C TYR A 33 -19.70 4.00 -2.59
N VAL A 34 -18.60 3.25 -2.66
CA VAL A 34 -18.11 2.47 -1.50
C VAL A 34 -17.78 3.36 -0.31
N LEU A 35 -17.09 4.50 -0.53
CA LEU A 35 -16.76 5.43 0.55
C LEU A 35 -18.00 5.96 1.28
N ILE A 36 -19.07 6.28 0.56
CA ILE A 36 -20.32 6.80 1.15
C ILE A 36 -21.08 5.73 1.95
N GLN A 37 -20.84 4.43 1.70
CA GLN A 37 -21.48 3.34 2.45
C GLN A 37 -20.77 3.02 3.77
N LEU A 38 -19.52 3.46 3.94
CA LEU A 38 -18.71 3.15 5.10
C LEU A 38 -18.75 4.32 6.10
N PRO A 39 -18.72 4.04 7.41
CA PRO A 39 -18.71 5.09 8.41
C PRO A 39 -17.36 5.82 8.41
N GLU A 40 -17.40 7.15 8.53
CA GLU A 40 -16.22 7.96 8.82
C GLU A 40 -15.75 7.75 10.26
N ILE A 41 -16.70 7.74 11.20
CA ILE A 41 -16.54 7.48 12.62
C ILE A 41 -17.64 6.51 13.05
N THR A 42 -17.29 5.43 13.75
CA THR A 42 -18.25 4.45 14.27
C THR A 42 -18.85 4.91 15.61
N PRO A 43 -20.02 4.39 16.02
CA PRO A 43 -20.56 4.65 17.35
C PRO A 43 -19.58 4.30 18.48
N GLU A 44 -18.85 3.19 18.34
CA GLU A 44 -17.81 2.77 19.27
C GLU A 44 -16.69 3.82 19.40
N GLN A 45 -16.29 4.46 18.30
CA GLN A 45 -15.29 5.53 18.34
C GLN A 45 -15.77 6.79 19.03
N ILE A 46 -17.05 7.14 18.85
CA ILE A 46 -17.67 8.22 19.61
C ILE A 46 -17.63 7.91 21.11
N GLU A 47 -17.87 6.65 21.49
CA GLU A 47 -17.77 6.20 22.87
C GLU A 47 -16.33 6.25 23.40
N ILE A 48 -15.34 5.80 22.61
CA ILE A 48 -13.91 5.93 22.94
C ILE A 48 -13.55 7.38 23.28
N TYR A 49 -14.05 8.35 22.50
CA TYR A 49 -13.80 9.77 22.77
C TYR A 49 -14.49 10.31 24.02
N GLN A 50 -15.60 9.70 24.44
CA GLN A 50 -16.38 10.16 25.59
C GLN A 50 -15.90 9.56 26.90
N THR A 51 -15.54 8.28 26.89
CA THR A 51 -15.31 7.49 28.10
C THR A 51 -14.05 6.60 28.05
N GLY A 52 -13.42 6.46 26.88
CA GLY A 52 -12.20 5.68 26.69
C GLY A 52 -10.94 6.38 27.19
N THR A 53 -9.90 5.59 27.45
CA THR A 53 -8.55 6.09 27.71
C THR A 53 -7.79 6.20 26.41
N CYS A 54 -7.15 7.35 26.17
CA CYS A 54 -6.34 7.57 24.96
C CYS A 54 -4.85 7.41 25.25
N ILE A 55 -4.08 6.97 24.26
CA ILE A 55 -2.61 6.96 24.38
C ILE A 55 -2.14 8.42 24.32
N GLU A 56 -1.42 8.84 25.36
CA GLU A 56 -0.94 10.22 25.53
C GLU A 56 0.57 10.31 25.73
N GLY A 57 1.08 11.53 25.81
CA GLY A 57 2.48 11.83 26.11
C GLY A 57 3.46 11.23 25.12
N GLY A 58 4.61 10.77 25.63
CA GLY A 58 5.72 10.26 24.81
C GLY A 58 5.34 9.11 23.88
N TRP A 59 4.43 8.24 24.31
CA TRP A 59 3.95 7.11 23.49
C TRP A 59 3.19 7.57 22.26
N ARG A 60 2.27 8.53 22.43
CA ARG A 60 1.54 9.15 21.30
C ARG A 60 2.49 9.82 20.32
N TYR A 61 3.48 10.56 20.82
CA TYR A 61 4.49 11.18 19.96
C TYR A 61 5.32 10.14 19.21
N GLY A 62 5.68 9.04 19.87
CA GLY A 62 6.36 7.90 19.25
C GLY A 62 5.56 7.35 18.07
N LEU A 63 4.29 7.02 18.30
CA LEU A 63 3.38 6.50 17.27
C LEU A 63 3.19 7.48 16.10
N ILE A 64 3.01 8.78 16.37
CA ILE A 64 2.93 9.79 15.31
C ILE A 64 4.22 9.80 14.49
N VAL A 65 5.37 9.82 15.17
CA VAL A 65 6.68 9.90 14.51
C VAL A 65 6.93 8.66 13.65
N THR A 66 6.61 7.45 14.13
CA THR A 66 6.77 6.24 13.32
C THR A 66 5.95 6.33 12.05
N HIS A 67 4.68 6.71 12.11
CA HIS A 67 3.85 6.82 10.90
C HIS A 67 4.34 7.90 9.94
N VAL A 68 4.68 9.09 10.46
CA VAL A 68 5.13 10.23 9.66
C VAL A 68 6.49 9.98 9.02
N LEU A 69 7.36 9.17 9.63
CA LEU A 69 8.68 8.84 9.06
C LEU A 69 8.56 8.16 7.67
N THR A 70 7.45 7.46 7.42
CA THR A 70 7.17 6.88 6.10
C THR A 70 7.03 7.95 5.00
N PHE A 71 6.59 9.17 5.34
CA PHE A 71 6.53 10.31 4.41
C PHE A 71 7.90 10.89 4.08
N ILE A 72 8.95 10.51 4.81
CA ILE A 72 10.35 10.83 4.46
C ILE A 72 10.95 9.67 3.68
N LEU A 73 10.71 8.43 4.13
CA LEU A 73 11.27 7.23 3.53
C LEU A 73 10.77 7.00 2.09
N ILE A 74 9.46 7.19 1.84
CA ILE A 74 8.89 6.94 0.51
C ILE A 74 9.43 7.92 -0.54
N PRO A 75 9.53 9.25 -0.33
CA PRO A 75 10.17 10.14 -1.31
C PRO A 75 11.62 9.78 -1.61
N VAL A 76 12.39 9.35 -0.60
CA VAL A 76 13.76 8.86 -0.81
C VAL A 76 13.74 7.59 -1.67
N ALA A 77 12.84 6.65 -1.37
CA ALA A 77 12.64 5.46 -2.17
C ALA A 77 12.24 5.79 -3.61
N MET A 78 11.29 6.71 -3.82
CA MET A 78 10.85 7.18 -5.13
C MET A 78 12.04 7.64 -5.98
N ARG A 79 12.90 8.50 -5.42
CA ARG A 79 14.11 8.96 -6.10
C ARG A 79 15.04 7.81 -6.47
N ILE A 80 15.35 6.94 -5.52
CA ILE A 80 16.24 5.79 -5.73
C ILE A 80 15.69 4.85 -6.79
N PHE A 81 14.40 4.51 -6.72
CA PHE A 81 13.73 3.68 -7.71
C PHE A 81 13.75 4.34 -9.09
N TYR A 82 13.50 5.65 -9.17
CA TYR A 82 13.56 6.35 -10.45
C TYR A 82 14.95 6.25 -11.09
N GLU A 83 16.01 6.60 -10.35
CA GLU A 83 17.39 6.57 -10.84
C GLU A 83 17.82 5.13 -11.18
N ALA A 84 17.55 4.16 -10.29
CA ALA A 84 17.97 2.78 -10.47
C ALA A 84 17.25 2.08 -11.64
N LEU A 85 15.94 2.25 -11.77
CA LEU A 85 15.17 1.65 -12.88
C LEU A 85 15.54 2.30 -14.22
N ASN A 86 15.89 3.59 -14.21
CA ASN A 86 16.40 4.29 -15.39
C ASN A 86 17.79 3.75 -15.79
N ASN A 87 18.70 3.52 -14.84
CA ASN A 87 20.00 2.90 -15.10
C ASN A 87 19.86 1.47 -15.66
N LEU A 88 18.81 0.75 -15.25
CA LEU A 88 18.43 -0.56 -15.79
C LEU A 88 17.75 -0.49 -17.16
N LYS A 89 17.60 0.71 -17.74
CA LYS A 89 16.97 0.98 -19.05
C LYS A 89 15.55 0.42 -19.14
N LEU A 90 14.82 0.41 -18.03
CA LEU A 90 13.42 0.00 -18.05
C LEU A 90 12.54 1.04 -18.75
N PRO A 91 11.44 0.62 -19.40
CA PRO A 91 10.54 1.54 -20.08
C PRO A 91 9.95 2.60 -19.14
N THR A 92 9.75 3.83 -19.62
CA THR A 92 9.17 4.93 -18.83
C THR A 92 7.83 4.58 -18.20
N LYS A 93 6.99 3.79 -18.88
CA LYS A 93 5.71 3.29 -18.33
C LYS A 93 5.89 2.48 -17.05
N THR A 94 6.96 1.69 -16.97
CA THR A 94 7.31 0.81 -15.85
C THR A 94 7.83 1.64 -14.68
N ILE A 95 8.68 2.64 -14.98
CA ILE A 95 9.14 3.62 -13.98
C ILE A 95 7.95 4.39 -13.42
N PHE A 96 7.06 4.89 -14.28
CA PHE A 96 5.85 5.61 -13.87
C PHE A 96 4.95 4.76 -12.97
N ALA A 97 4.68 3.50 -13.32
CA ALA A 97 3.89 2.59 -12.49
C ALA A 97 4.53 2.39 -11.11
N SER A 98 5.85 2.24 -11.05
CA SER A 98 6.60 2.14 -9.78
C SER A 98 6.45 3.40 -8.92
N GLN A 99 6.60 4.59 -9.52
CA GLN A 99 6.45 5.87 -8.80
C GLN A 99 5.01 6.09 -8.32
N LEU A 100 4.02 5.77 -9.16
CA LEU A 100 2.61 5.85 -8.79
C LEU A 100 2.29 4.86 -7.65
N GLY A 101 2.83 3.64 -7.71
CA GLY A 101 2.71 2.65 -6.64
C GLY A 101 3.22 3.18 -5.30
N LEU A 102 4.44 3.72 -5.28
CA LEU A 102 5.03 4.35 -4.08
C LEU A 102 4.19 5.53 -3.58
N ALA A 103 3.67 6.39 -4.47
CA ALA A 103 2.78 7.48 -4.08
C ALA A 103 1.47 6.98 -3.45
N LEU A 104 0.89 5.88 -3.96
CA LEU A 104 -0.30 5.27 -3.36
C LEU A 104 -0.03 4.65 -1.99
N ILE A 105 1.20 4.21 -1.69
CA ILE A 105 1.57 3.83 -0.31
C ILE A 105 1.41 5.03 0.61
N MET A 106 1.83 6.23 0.21
CA MET A 106 1.65 7.43 1.05
C MET A 106 0.17 7.75 1.30
N VAL A 107 -0.69 7.55 0.29
CA VAL A 107 -2.15 7.74 0.46
C VAL A 107 -2.71 6.71 1.45
N SER A 108 -2.29 5.45 1.32
CA SER A 108 -2.68 4.37 2.24
C SER A 108 -2.29 4.70 3.70
N ILE A 109 -1.03 5.08 3.93
CA ILE A 109 -0.53 5.47 5.27
C ILE A 109 -1.23 6.73 5.79
N ALA A 110 -1.56 7.70 4.93
CA ALA A 110 -2.34 8.87 5.34
C ALA A 110 -3.72 8.47 5.88
N SER A 111 -4.38 7.49 5.25
CA SER A 111 -5.66 6.96 5.72
C SER A 111 -5.51 6.20 7.04
N GLU A 112 -4.44 5.42 7.21
CA GLU A 112 -4.10 4.73 8.47
C GLU A 112 -3.83 5.72 9.62
N ILE A 113 -3.08 6.79 9.39
CA ILE A 113 -2.89 7.85 10.40
C ILE A 113 -4.22 8.47 10.80
N GLY A 114 -5.06 8.82 9.81
CA GLY A 114 -6.39 9.36 10.08
C GLY A 114 -7.21 8.40 10.92
N TRP A 115 -7.10 7.10 10.64
CA TRP A 115 -7.76 6.05 11.40
C TRP A 115 -7.27 5.99 12.85
N HIS A 116 -5.97 5.95 13.08
CA HIS A 116 -5.42 5.95 14.44
C HIS A 116 -5.79 7.19 15.25
N VAL A 117 -5.92 8.36 14.61
CA VAL A 117 -6.44 9.56 15.29
C VAL A 117 -7.86 9.34 15.80
N THR A 118 -8.72 8.68 15.01
CA THR A 118 -10.09 8.33 15.39
C THR A 118 -10.21 7.28 16.50
N GLN A 119 -9.14 6.54 16.77
CA GLN A 119 -9.09 5.45 17.75
C GLN A 119 -8.18 5.73 18.93
N CYS A 120 -7.86 7.01 19.17
CA CYS A 120 -6.99 7.41 20.26
C CYS A 120 -5.62 6.69 20.25
N TRP A 121 -5.12 6.37 19.06
CA TRP A 121 -3.87 5.68 18.76
C TRP A 121 -3.80 4.21 19.19
N TYR A 122 -4.92 3.62 19.59
CA TYR A 122 -5.00 2.16 19.76
C TYR A 122 -5.00 1.49 18.39
N TYR A 123 -4.34 0.33 18.32
CA TYR A 123 -4.48 -0.56 17.19
C TYR A 123 -5.83 -1.28 17.26
N GLN A 124 -6.70 -1.00 16.30
CA GLN A 124 -8.04 -1.58 16.22
C GLN A 124 -8.39 -1.85 14.75
N ASN A 125 -9.12 -2.94 14.52
CA ASN A 125 -9.33 -3.49 13.18
C ASN A 125 -10.80 -3.44 12.75
N ASP A 126 -11.41 -2.27 12.83
CA ASP A 126 -12.83 -2.09 12.53
C ASP A 126 -13.07 -1.78 11.05
N PHE A 127 -14.32 -1.88 10.62
CA PHE A 127 -14.71 -1.52 9.25
C PHE A 127 -15.06 -0.04 9.17
N THR A 128 -14.16 0.76 8.60
CA THR A 128 -14.38 2.20 8.40
C THR A 128 -13.89 2.66 7.04
N MET A 129 -14.31 3.86 6.64
CA MET A 129 -13.90 4.47 5.38
C MET A 129 -12.37 4.58 5.29
N LEU A 130 -11.71 5.04 6.35
CA LEU A 130 -10.26 5.24 6.38
C LEU A 130 -9.49 3.91 6.33
N ASN A 131 -9.96 2.91 7.08
CA ASN A 131 -9.36 1.57 7.06
C ASN A 131 -9.58 0.86 5.70
N PHE A 132 -10.72 1.07 5.04
CA PHE A 132 -10.93 0.66 3.65
C PHE A 132 -9.95 1.34 2.69
N MET A 133 -9.79 2.67 2.78
CA MET A 133 -8.86 3.41 1.93
C MET A 133 -7.42 2.91 2.11
N PHE A 134 -7.01 2.61 3.35
CA PHE A 134 -5.73 1.98 3.63
C PHE A 134 -5.54 0.70 2.80
N TYR A 135 -6.44 -0.29 2.91
CA TYR A 135 -6.31 -1.55 2.17
C TYR A 135 -6.40 -1.38 0.65
N PHE A 136 -7.36 -0.56 0.18
CA PHE A 136 -7.57 -0.34 -1.24
C PHE A 136 -6.34 0.27 -1.91
N PHE A 137 -5.77 1.33 -1.31
CA PHE A 137 -4.58 1.98 -1.85
C PHE A 137 -3.32 1.14 -1.65
N LEU A 138 -3.21 0.36 -0.58
CA LEU A 138 -2.05 -0.52 -0.38
C LEU A 138 -1.99 -1.65 -1.42
N ILE A 139 -3.12 -2.29 -1.72
CA ILE A 139 -3.20 -3.32 -2.77
C ILE A 139 -2.93 -2.70 -4.14
N SER A 140 -3.52 -1.54 -4.43
CA SER A 140 -3.27 -0.80 -5.67
C SER A 140 -1.79 -0.44 -5.81
N ALA A 141 -1.16 0.01 -4.72
CA ALA A 141 0.24 0.35 -4.66
C ALA A 141 1.12 -0.85 -4.99
N PHE A 142 0.92 -1.98 -4.31
CA PHE A 142 1.73 -3.19 -4.54
C PHE A 142 1.51 -3.78 -5.93
N ALA A 143 0.29 -3.71 -6.48
CA ALA A 143 0.01 -4.15 -7.84
C ALA A 143 0.77 -3.29 -8.87
N LEU A 144 0.69 -1.96 -8.75
CA LEU A 144 1.42 -1.03 -9.62
C LEU A 144 2.93 -1.15 -9.47
N TRP A 145 3.40 -1.34 -8.23
CA TRP A 145 4.82 -1.52 -7.96
C TRP A 145 5.32 -2.83 -8.56
N ALA A 146 4.56 -3.93 -8.45
CA ALA A 146 4.87 -5.20 -9.08
C ALA A 146 4.90 -5.10 -10.61
N ASP A 147 3.98 -4.37 -11.22
CA ASP A 147 4.00 -4.04 -12.66
C ASP A 147 5.22 -3.18 -13.02
N GLY A 148 5.60 -2.26 -12.14
CA GLY A 148 6.79 -1.43 -12.24
C GLY A 148 8.14 -2.17 -12.14
N LEU A 149 8.15 -3.46 -11.83
CA LEU A 149 9.36 -4.29 -11.82
C LEU A 149 9.38 -5.34 -12.93
N ASN A 150 8.37 -5.36 -13.79
CA ASN A 150 8.29 -6.33 -14.87
C ASN A 150 9.10 -5.87 -16.09
N LYS A 151 10.04 -6.70 -16.55
CA LYS A 151 10.88 -6.43 -17.73
C LYS A 151 10.09 -6.63 -19.04
N GLU A 152 9.25 -7.66 -19.11
CA GLU A 152 8.56 -8.05 -20.36
C GLU A 152 7.11 -8.45 -20.10
N THR A 153 6.21 -8.01 -20.98
CA THR A 153 4.79 -8.40 -20.94
C THR A 153 4.59 -9.74 -21.66
N ASN A 154 4.15 -10.75 -20.93
CA ASN A 154 3.82 -12.09 -21.45
C ASN A 154 2.45 -12.56 -20.92
N SER A 155 1.99 -13.74 -21.35
CA SER A 155 0.70 -14.30 -20.89
C SER A 155 0.58 -14.42 -19.37
N SER A 156 1.69 -14.72 -18.67
CA SER A 156 1.71 -14.75 -17.20
C SER A 156 1.48 -13.37 -16.59
N THR A 157 2.01 -12.31 -17.22
CA THR A 157 1.75 -10.92 -16.82
C THR A 157 0.26 -10.59 -16.94
N HIS A 158 -0.40 -11.00 -18.03
CA HIS A 158 -1.83 -10.78 -18.21
C HIS A 158 -2.67 -11.49 -17.14
N ILE A 159 -2.34 -12.74 -16.80
CA ILE A 159 -3.02 -13.49 -15.75
C ILE A 159 -2.85 -12.79 -14.39
N ILE A 160 -1.64 -12.36 -14.06
CA ILE A 160 -1.36 -11.61 -12.83
C ILE A 160 -2.19 -10.31 -12.77
N ASN A 161 -2.28 -9.58 -13.87
CA ASN A 161 -3.03 -8.31 -13.91
C ASN A 161 -4.54 -8.53 -13.74
N ILE A 162 -5.07 -9.68 -14.20
CA ILE A 162 -6.44 -10.11 -13.90
C ILE A 162 -6.58 -10.40 -12.40
N ILE A 163 -5.63 -11.13 -11.79
CA ILE A 163 -5.63 -11.42 -10.35
C ILE A 163 -5.59 -10.12 -9.53
N PHE A 164 -4.80 -9.12 -9.93
CA PHE A 164 -4.74 -7.82 -9.28
C PHE A 164 -6.07 -7.07 -9.39
N SER A 165 -6.68 -7.06 -10.57
CA SER A 165 -8.02 -6.47 -10.78
C SER A 165 -9.08 -7.16 -9.92
N LEU A 166 -9.06 -8.50 -9.86
CA LEU A 166 -9.97 -9.27 -9.02
C LEU A 166 -9.74 -8.98 -7.53
N SER A 167 -8.48 -8.81 -7.11
CA SER A 167 -8.14 -8.46 -5.72
C SER A 167 -8.76 -7.12 -5.31
N LEU A 168 -8.66 -6.10 -6.16
CA LEU A 168 -9.28 -4.79 -5.92
C LEU A 168 -10.81 -4.88 -5.89
N LEU A 169 -11.40 -5.69 -6.77
CA LEU A 169 -12.84 -5.95 -6.77
C LEU A 169 -13.29 -6.66 -5.48
N THR A 170 -12.53 -7.68 -5.04
CA THR A 170 -12.79 -8.41 -3.80
C THR A 170 -12.80 -7.46 -2.60
N VAL A 171 -11.82 -6.57 -2.46
CA VAL A 171 -11.82 -5.57 -1.37
C VAL A 171 -13.01 -4.62 -1.48
N SER A 172 -13.31 -4.13 -2.67
CA SER A 172 -14.40 -3.17 -2.91
C SER A 172 -15.79 -3.76 -2.62
N ILE A 173 -15.97 -5.08 -2.73
CA ILE A 173 -17.23 -5.77 -2.47
C ILE A 173 -17.29 -6.30 -1.04
N LEU A 174 -16.26 -7.03 -0.61
CA LEU A 174 -16.30 -7.73 0.68
C LEU A 174 -16.16 -6.78 1.86
N TYR A 175 -15.45 -5.67 1.73
CA TYR A 175 -15.28 -4.73 2.84
C TYR A 175 -16.61 -4.09 3.27
N PRO A 176 -17.42 -3.52 2.35
CA PRO A 176 -18.74 -2.97 2.73
C PRO A 176 -19.74 -4.04 3.17
N ILE A 177 -19.67 -5.26 2.60
CA ILE A 177 -20.50 -6.39 3.06
C ILE A 177 -20.09 -6.80 4.47
N GLY A 178 -18.79 -6.85 4.76
CA GLY A 178 -18.22 -7.10 6.08
C GLY A 178 -18.75 -6.13 7.13
N TYR A 179 -18.73 -4.84 6.81
CA TYR A 179 -19.34 -3.81 7.64
C TYR A 179 -20.83 -4.05 7.87
N LYS A 180 -21.62 -4.24 6.79
CA LYS A 180 -23.08 -4.38 6.88
C LYS A 180 -23.52 -5.63 7.65
N LEU A 181 -22.74 -6.70 7.60
CA LEU A 181 -23.02 -7.97 8.28
C LEU A 181 -22.34 -8.07 9.65
N ASP A 182 -21.58 -7.05 10.07
CA ASP A 182 -20.76 -7.07 11.27
C ASP A 182 -19.90 -8.35 11.38
N ASN A 183 -19.25 -8.71 10.27
CA ASN A 183 -18.51 -9.96 10.16
C ASN A 183 -17.02 -9.71 9.86
N PRO A 184 -16.14 -9.70 10.88
CA PRO A 184 -14.71 -9.44 10.72
C PRO A 184 -14.01 -10.50 9.84
N ASN A 185 -14.55 -11.72 9.73
CA ASN A 185 -13.97 -12.77 8.89
C ASN A 185 -13.99 -12.40 7.39
N LEU A 186 -14.81 -11.43 6.98
CA LEU A 186 -14.80 -10.93 5.60
C LEU A 186 -13.56 -10.09 5.27
N LYS A 187 -12.69 -9.78 6.25
CA LYS A 187 -11.34 -9.26 6.01
C LYS A 187 -10.32 -10.34 5.65
N ILE A 188 -10.56 -11.62 5.97
CA ILE A 188 -9.62 -12.71 5.66
C ILE A 188 -9.31 -12.79 4.16
N PRO A 189 -10.30 -12.77 3.24
CA PRO A 189 -10.02 -12.75 1.80
C PRO A 189 -9.22 -11.51 1.35
N ILE A 190 -9.38 -10.38 2.04
CA ILE A 190 -8.63 -9.14 1.77
C ILE A 190 -7.15 -9.33 2.13
N TYR A 191 -6.85 -9.96 3.26
CA TYR A 191 -5.47 -10.30 3.65
C TYR A 191 -4.83 -11.32 2.71
N ILE A 192 -5.61 -12.30 2.23
CA ILE A 192 -5.15 -13.24 1.21
C ILE A 192 -4.78 -12.49 -0.07
N ALA A 193 -5.65 -11.58 -0.54
CA ALA A 193 -5.40 -10.76 -1.71
C ALA A 193 -4.12 -9.91 -1.54
N LEU A 194 -3.97 -9.23 -0.40
CA LEU A 194 -2.78 -8.44 -0.09
C LEU A 194 -1.50 -9.30 -0.13
N THR A 195 -1.55 -10.48 0.49
CA THR A 195 -0.42 -11.43 0.53
C THR A 195 -0.06 -11.92 -0.88
N LEU A 196 -1.04 -12.25 -1.71
CA LEU A 196 -0.81 -12.67 -3.09
C LEU A 196 -0.16 -11.58 -3.92
N VAL A 197 -0.65 -10.33 -3.84
CA VAL A 197 -0.06 -9.20 -4.56
C VAL A 197 1.37 -8.96 -4.09
N PHE A 198 1.61 -9.02 -2.78
CA PHE A 198 2.95 -8.86 -2.21
C PHE A 198 3.92 -9.98 -2.61
N ALA A 199 3.43 -11.23 -2.71
CA ALA A 199 4.22 -12.36 -3.18
C ALA A 199 4.64 -12.16 -4.65
N VAL A 200 3.74 -11.66 -5.50
CA VAL A 200 4.06 -11.33 -6.89
C VAL A 200 5.08 -10.18 -6.97
N LEU A 201 4.91 -9.13 -6.16
CA LEU A 201 5.88 -8.05 -6.04
C LEU A 201 7.28 -8.58 -5.70
N THR A 202 7.36 -9.43 -4.68
CA THR A 202 8.61 -10.07 -4.23
C THR A 202 9.23 -10.91 -5.35
N TYR A 203 8.42 -11.74 -6.02
CA TYR A 203 8.90 -12.59 -7.12
C TYR A 203 9.43 -11.76 -8.30
N ARG A 204 8.73 -10.71 -8.71
CA ARG A 204 9.20 -9.82 -9.78
C ARG A 204 10.43 -9.02 -9.34
N GLY A 205 10.49 -8.60 -8.08
CA GLY A 205 11.68 -8.02 -7.47
C GLY A 205 12.88 -8.97 -7.57
N TYR A 206 12.70 -10.26 -7.21
CA TYR A 206 13.75 -11.27 -7.38
C TYR A 206 14.24 -11.38 -8.82
N LYS A 207 13.32 -11.41 -9.79
CA LYS A 207 13.67 -11.51 -11.22
C LYS A 207 14.37 -10.27 -11.77
N LEU A 208 14.05 -9.09 -11.25
CA LEU A 208 14.69 -7.85 -11.66
C LEU A 208 16.10 -7.72 -11.04
N LEU A 209 16.18 -7.95 -9.73
CA LEU A 209 17.39 -7.73 -8.93
C LEU A 209 18.41 -8.86 -9.09
N GLU A 210 17.95 -10.09 -9.29
CA GLU A 210 18.76 -11.31 -9.31
C GLU A 210 19.53 -11.50 -7.98
N ASP A 211 18.93 -11.08 -6.87
CA ASP A 211 19.49 -11.17 -5.52
C ASP A 211 18.53 -11.92 -4.59
N TRP A 212 19.03 -12.97 -3.92
CA TRP A 212 18.26 -13.77 -2.96
C TRP A 212 17.84 -12.98 -1.73
N LYS A 213 18.56 -11.89 -1.38
CA LYS A 213 18.25 -11.02 -0.24
C LYS A 213 16.88 -10.36 -0.34
N ILE A 214 16.23 -10.39 -1.50
CA ILE A 214 14.84 -9.97 -1.65
C ILE A 214 13.89 -10.70 -0.70
N VAL A 215 14.23 -11.91 -0.21
CA VAL A 215 13.46 -12.63 0.81
C VAL A 215 13.35 -11.84 2.12
N LEU A 216 14.30 -10.94 2.42
CA LEU A 216 14.19 -10.06 3.59
C LEU A 216 12.97 -9.13 3.51
N VAL A 217 12.53 -8.76 2.30
CA VAL A 217 11.38 -7.87 2.12
C VAL A 217 10.09 -8.47 2.69
N PRO A 218 9.61 -9.66 2.26
CA PRO A 218 8.45 -10.30 2.91
C PRO A 218 8.72 -10.73 4.35
N THR A 219 9.96 -11.08 4.73
CA THR A 219 10.26 -11.38 6.14
C THR A 219 9.94 -10.20 7.04
N PHE A 220 10.38 -8.98 6.69
CA PHE A 220 10.12 -7.80 7.51
C PHE A 220 8.71 -7.22 7.26
N SER A 221 8.33 -6.96 6.00
CA SER A 221 7.03 -6.33 5.67
C SER A 221 5.81 -7.19 6.02
N VAL A 222 5.96 -8.51 6.10
CA VAL A 222 4.85 -9.43 6.41
C VAL A 222 5.14 -10.21 7.69
N GLY A 223 6.25 -10.94 7.76
CA GLY A 223 6.53 -11.82 8.91
C GLY A 223 6.67 -11.05 10.24
N VAL A 224 7.53 -10.04 10.28
CA VAL A 224 7.75 -9.20 11.46
C VAL A 224 6.50 -8.37 11.77
N ASN A 225 5.87 -7.77 10.76
CA ASN A 225 4.60 -7.05 10.91
C ASN A 225 3.51 -7.93 11.56
N LEU A 226 3.25 -9.12 11.01
CA LEU A 226 2.25 -10.04 11.55
C LEU A 226 2.60 -10.50 12.97
N THR A 227 3.88 -10.63 13.30
CA THR A 227 4.32 -10.95 14.66
C THR A 227 3.88 -9.86 15.63
N PHE A 228 4.10 -8.59 15.30
CA PHE A 228 3.69 -7.49 16.17
C PHE A 228 2.18 -7.26 16.18
N VAL A 229 1.49 -7.47 15.06
CA VAL A 229 0.01 -7.47 15.02
C VAL A 229 -0.56 -8.56 15.94
N PHE A 230 0.04 -9.76 15.92
CA PHE A 230 -0.34 -10.83 16.85
C PHE A 230 -0.09 -10.44 18.31
N LEU A 231 1.06 -9.82 18.62
CA LEU A 231 1.34 -9.34 19.97
C LEU A 231 0.39 -8.21 20.40
N LEU A 232 -0.04 -7.35 19.49
CA LEU A 232 -1.05 -6.32 19.74
C LEU A 232 -2.41 -6.94 20.04
N ASP A 233 -2.83 -7.94 19.28
CA ASP A 233 -4.08 -8.68 19.51
C ASP A 233 -4.10 -9.37 20.88
N GLN A 234 -2.96 -9.94 21.30
CA GLN A 234 -2.87 -10.67 22.58
C GLN A 234 -2.65 -9.79 23.81
N PHE A 235 -1.93 -8.67 23.67
CA PHE A 235 -1.42 -7.89 24.80
C PHE A 235 -1.65 -6.38 24.69
N GLY A 236 -2.12 -5.88 23.56
CA GLY A 236 -2.27 -4.45 23.30
C GLY A 236 -3.44 -3.79 24.02
N GLY A 237 -4.41 -4.58 24.51
CA GLY A 237 -5.62 -4.05 25.14
C GLY A 237 -6.43 -3.13 24.21
N ASP A 238 -7.41 -2.46 24.79
CA ASP A 238 -8.32 -1.55 24.07
C ASP A 238 -8.56 -0.26 24.90
N PRO A 239 -9.21 0.77 24.34
CA PRO A 239 -9.44 2.02 25.07
C PRO A 239 -10.27 1.89 26.36
N PHE A 240 -11.03 0.81 26.54
CA PHE A 240 -11.83 0.52 27.73
C PHE A 240 -11.11 -0.40 28.72
N HIS A 241 -10.13 -1.19 28.24
CA HIS A 241 -9.22 -2.03 29.01
C HIS A 241 -7.76 -1.73 28.60
N PRO A 242 -7.21 -0.58 29.05
CA PRO A 242 -6.02 0.00 28.44
C PRO A 242 -4.72 -0.70 28.86
N GLU A 243 -3.98 -1.23 27.88
CA GLU A 243 -2.59 -1.71 28.02
C GLU A 243 -1.63 -0.82 27.21
N ILE A 244 -1.55 0.46 27.59
CA ILE A 244 -0.86 1.51 26.83
C ILE A 244 0.57 1.14 26.46
N PHE A 245 1.32 0.56 27.40
CA PHE A 245 2.73 0.23 27.18
C PHE A 245 2.89 -0.79 26.05
N TYR A 246 2.19 -1.93 26.14
CA TYR A 246 2.29 -2.98 25.14
C TYR A 246 1.69 -2.56 23.81
N ASN A 247 0.57 -1.83 23.83
CA ASN A 247 -0.02 -1.28 22.61
C ASN A 247 0.99 -0.39 21.87
N ALA A 248 1.47 0.64 22.54
CA ALA A 248 2.36 1.61 21.92
C ALA A 248 3.69 0.96 21.51
N LEU A 249 4.27 0.10 22.34
CA LEU A 249 5.53 -0.57 22.03
C LEU A 249 5.40 -1.48 20.80
N PHE A 250 4.43 -2.38 20.77
CA PHE A 250 4.29 -3.33 19.66
C PHE A 250 3.86 -2.63 18.37
N HIS A 251 3.06 -1.57 18.46
CA HIS A 251 2.66 -0.76 17.32
C HIS A 251 3.86 0.04 16.75
N ILE A 252 4.67 0.67 17.59
CA ILE A 252 5.93 1.31 17.16
C ILE A 252 6.88 0.30 16.49
N LEU A 253 7.00 -0.90 17.07
CA LEU A 253 7.87 -1.95 16.53
C LEU A 253 7.35 -2.50 15.21
N HIS A 254 6.04 -2.70 15.08
CA HIS A 254 5.38 -3.02 13.80
C HIS A 254 5.79 -2.00 12.72
N ASP A 255 5.59 -0.71 12.99
CA ASP A 255 5.87 0.34 12.00
C ASP A 255 7.34 0.40 11.60
N LEU A 256 8.24 0.46 12.59
CA LEU A 256 9.67 0.65 12.37
C LEU A 256 10.32 -0.60 11.79
N THR A 257 10.11 -1.74 12.45
CA THR A 257 10.86 -2.96 12.15
C THR A 257 10.18 -3.81 11.10
N GLY A 258 8.88 -3.65 10.87
CA GLY A 258 8.20 -4.34 9.78
C GLY A 258 8.06 -3.45 8.54
N THR A 259 7.14 -2.49 8.58
CA THR A 259 6.78 -1.67 7.41
C THR A 259 7.96 -0.85 6.87
N GLN A 260 8.60 -0.04 7.71
CA GLN A 260 9.68 0.85 7.28
C GLN A 260 10.96 0.09 6.95
N ALA A 261 11.35 -0.89 7.77
CA ALA A 261 12.50 -1.73 7.46
C ALA A 261 12.32 -2.45 6.12
N GLY A 262 11.14 -2.98 5.82
CA GLY A 262 10.85 -3.62 4.55
C GLY A 262 11.01 -2.68 3.35
N ILE A 263 10.46 -1.46 3.44
CA ILE A 263 10.64 -0.43 2.39
C ILE A 263 12.12 -0.05 2.24
N ALA A 264 12.84 0.15 3.35
CA ALA A 264 14.25 0.53 3.33
C ALA A 264 15.13 -0.56 2.71
N ILE A 265 14.90 -1.83 3.10
CA ILE A 265 15.60 -2.99 2.53
C ILE A 265 15.35 -3.08 1.03
N PHE A 266 14.09 -2.98 0.60
CA PHE A 266 13.77 -3.10 -0.82
C PHE A 266 14.41 -1.97 -1.63
N THR A 267 14.31 -0.74 -1.12
CA THR A 267 14.96 0.44 -1.70
C THR A 267 16.47 0.26 -1.82
N TRP A 268 17.12 -0.26 -0.78
CA TRP A 268 18.54 -0.53 -0.78
C TRP A 268 18.93 -1.58 -1.82
N LEU A 269 18.18 -2.67 -1.96
CA LEU A 269 18.45 -3.70 -2.97
C LEU A 269 18.32 -3.14 -4.40
N VAL A 270 17.30 -2.31 -4.65
CA VAL A 270 17.10 -1.64 -5.94
C VAL A 270 18.22 -0.65 -6.23
N TYR A 271 18.65 0.12 -5.23
CA TYR A 271 19.81 1.00 -5.35
C TYR A 271 21.07 0.23 -5.77
N GLN A 272 21.39 -0.88 -5.08
CA GLN A 272 22.57 -1.69 -5.38
C GLN A 272 22.57 -2.20 -6.83
N LYS A 273 21.42 -2.73 -7.28
CA LYS A 273 21.29 -3.20 -8.67
C LYS A 273 21.43 -2.06 -9.69
N GLY A 274 20.81 -0.91 -9.42
CA GLY A 274 20.87 0.27 -10.29
C GLY A 274 22.27 0.85 -10.43
N ILE A 275 23.04 0.91 -9.34
CA ILE A 275 24.43 1.39 -9.34
C ILE A 275 25.36 0.41 -10.07
N ALA A 276 25.22 -0.90 -9.81
CA ALA A 276 26.02 -1.91 -10.49
C ALA A 276 25.84 -1.85 -12.01
N GLU A 277 24.61 -1.65 -12.49
CA GLU A 277 24.33 -1.50 -13.92
C GLU A 277 24.89 -0.20 -14.48
N TYR A 278 24.82 0.91 -13.74
CA TYR A 278 25.42 2.18 -14.17
C TYR A 278 26.94 2.07 -14.35
N GLN A 279 27.63 1.41 -13.40
CA GLN A 279 29.08 1.18 -13.46
C GLN A 279 29.50 0.22 -14.58
N LYS A 280 28.61 -0.68 -15.01
CA LYS A 280 28.88 -1.57 -16.14
C LYS A 280 28.77 -0.86 -17.50
N ASN A 281 27.98 0.20 -17.57
CA ASN A 281 27.68 0.93 -18.80
C ASN A 281 28.56 2.19 -19.01
N ASN A 282 29.39 2.59 -18.03
CA ASN A 282 30.31 3.72 -18.10
C ASN A 282 31.73 3.29 -17.70
#